data_AF-W1F8D8-F1
#
_entry.id   AF-W1F8D8-F1
#
_cell.length_a   1.000
_cell.length_b   1.000
_cell.length_c   1.000
_cell.angle_alpha   90.00
_cell.angle_beta   90.00
_cell.angle_gamma   90.00
#
_symmetry.space_group_name_H-M   'P 1'
#
loop_
_entity.id
_entity.type
_entity.pdbx_description
1 polymer ?
#
loop_
_entity_poly.entity_id
_entity_poly.type
_entity_poly.pdbx_seq_one_letter_code
_entity_poly.pdbx_strand_id
1 'polypeptide(L)'
;MVTGSAGAVGNELTSNPLVRKLSFTGSTEIGRQLMEQCAKDIKKVSLELGGNAPFIVFDDADLDKAVEGALASKFRNAGQTCVCANRLYVQDGVYDRFAEKLQQAVSKLHIGDGLDNGVTIGPLIDEKVVAKVEEHIADALEKGARVVCGGKAHERGGNFFQPTILVDVPANAKVSKEETFGPLAPLFRFKDEADVIAQANDTEFGLAAYFYARDLSRVFRVGEALEYGIVESIPALFPMKWPRSAALKPRVWVVKVRSMASKIT
;
A
#
# COMPACT_ATOMS: atom_id res chain seq x y z
N MET A 1 22.00 5.38 -20.42
CA MET A 1 21.45 5.80 -19.11
C MET A 1 21.72 7.28 -18.95
N VAL A 2 20.69 8.08 -18.65
CA VAL A 2 20.80 9.53 -18.48
C VAL A 2 20.27 9.87 -17.09
N THR A 3 20.99 10.71 -16.36
CA THR A 3 20.58 11.22 -15.04
C THR A 3 20.57 12.75 -15.07
N GLY A 4 19.65 13.37 -14.35
CA GLY A 4 19.49 14.83 -14.35
C GLY A 4 18.12 15.29 -13.89
N SER A 5 17.72 16.49 -14.30
CA SER A 5 16.41 17.04 -13.98
C SER A 5 15.30 16.17 -14.57
N ALA A 6 14.41 15.66 -13.70
CA ALA A 6 13.28 14.84 -14.10
C ALA A 6 12.37 15.56 -15.11
N GLY A 7 12.15 16.87 -14.95
CA GLY A 7 11.34 17.65 -15.88
C GLY A 7 11.99 17.81 -17.26
N ALA A 8 13.30 18.08 -17.31
CA ALA A 8 14.01 18.22 -18.58
C ALA A 8 14.05 16.89 -19.35
N VAL A 9 14.39 15.79 -18.65
CA VAL A 9 14.42 14.45 -19.25
C VAL A 9 13.02 14.00 -19.66
N GLY A 10 12.01 14.20 -18.79
CA GLY A 10 10.62 13.88 -19.08
C GLY A 10 10.10 14.59 -20.33
N ASN A 11 10.31 15.90 -20.43
CA ASN A 11 9.86 16.69 -21.58
C ASN A 11 10.52 16.25 -22.90
N GLU A 12 11.83 15.94 -22.87
CA GLU A 12 12.51 15.41 -24.05
C GLU A 12 11.92 14.05 -24.47
N LEU A 13 11.71 13.14 -23.51
CA LEU A 13 11.14 11.82 -23.81
C LEU A 13 9.69 11.89 -24.34
N THR A 14 8.89 12.84 -23.86
CA THR A 14 7.50 12.98 -24.30
C THR A 14 7.34 13.72 -25.62
N SER A 15 8.24 14.67 -25.94
CA SER A 15 8.17 15.48 -27.18
C SER A 15 9.02 14.94 -28.33
N ASN A 16 10.06 14.13 -28.08
CA ASN A 16 10.94 13.66 -29.14
C ASN A 16 10.21 12.67 -30.09
N PRO A 17 10.17 12.93 -31.41
CA PRO A 17 9.45 12.10 -32.37
C PRO A 17 10.09 10.72 -32.60
N LEU A 18 11.34 10.51 -32.18
CA LEU A 18 12.02 9.21 -32.22
C LEU A 18 11.52 8.26 -31.11
N VAL A 19 10.99 8.80 -30.00
CA VAL A 19 10.44 8.00 -28.90
C VAL A 19 9.05 7.51 -29.29
N ARG A 20 8.86 6.19 -29.35
CA ARG A 20 7.59 5.56 -29.79
C ARG A 20 6.69 5.09 -28.64
N LYS A 21 7.26 4.92 -27.45
CA LYS A 21 6.57 4.46 -26.25
C LYS A 21 7.22 5.08 -25.02
N LEU A 22 6.39 5.54 -24.09
CA LEU A 22 6.79 5.91 -22.73
C LEU A 22 6.32 4.83 -21.74
N SER A 23 7.19 4.45 -20.82
CA SER A 23 6.84 3.64 -19.64
C SER A 23 7.27 4.42 -18.40
N PHE A 24 6.36 4.64 -17.48
CA PHE A 24 6.61 5.43 -16.27
C PHE A 24 6.12 4.71 -15.02
N THR A 25 6.93 4.78 -13.97
CA THR A 25 6.58 4.35 -12.62
C THR A 25 6.84 5.49 -11.66
N GLY A 26 5.83 5.92 -10.90
CA GLY A 26 5.97 7.07 -10.01
C GLY A 26 4.61 7.60 -9.52
N SER A 27 4.55 8.89 -9.18
CA SER A 27 3.32 9.46 -8.63
C SER A 27 2.22 9.60 -9.68
N THR A 28 0.96 9.50 -9.23
CA THR A 28 -0.21 9.63 -10.09
C THR A 28 -0.27 10.99 -10.80
N GLU A 29 0.12 12.06 -10.12
CA GLU A 29 0.17 13.42 -10.67
C GLU A 29 1.12 13.52 -11.87
N ILE A 30 2.36 13.02 -11.72
CA ILE A 30 3.34 13.04 -12.81
C ILE A 30 2.91 12.11 -13.95
N GLY A 31 2.29 10.97 -13.64
CA GLY A 31 1.71 10.08 -14.64
C GLY A 31 0.67 10.78 -15.53
N ARG A 32 -0.22 11.59 -14.94
CA ARG A 32 -1.21 12.40 -15.67
C ARG A 32 -0.53 13.42 -16.58
N GLN A 33 0.45 14.16 -16.06
CA GLN A 33 1.22 15.15 -16.84
C GLN A 33 1.93 14.50 -18.04
N LEU A 34 2.63 13.38 -17.82
CA LEU A 34 3.34 12.67 -18.89
C LEU A 34 2.38 12.12 -19.96
N MET A 35 1.22 11.61 -19.54
CA MET A 35 0.19 11.14 -20.46
C MET A 35 -0.37 12.27 -21.33
N GLU A 36 -0.64 13.44 -20.75
CA GLU A 36 -1.05 14.65 -21.47
C GLU A 36 0.00 15.08 -22.50
N GLN A 37 1.28 15.11 -22.11
CA GLN A 37 2.37 15.48 -23.02
C GLN A 37 2.50 14.48 -24.18
N CYS A 38 2.36 13.18 -23.91
CA CYS A 38 2.42 12.12 -24.93
C CYS A 38 1.24 12.15 -25.92
N ALA A 39 0.11 12.80 -25.57
CA ALA A 39 -1.08 12.84 -26.42
C ALA A 39 -0.83 13.58 -27.75
N LYS A 40 0.06 14.57 -27.77
CA LYS A 40 0.39 15.37 -28.97
C LYS A 40 0.82 14.51 -30.16
N ASP A 41 1.55 13.43 -29.89
CA ASP A 41 2.08 12.51 -30.91
C ASP A 41 1.45 11.11 -30.83
N ILE A 42 0.39 10.95 -30.03
CA ILE A 42 -0.30 9.67 -29.79
C ILE A 42 0.71 8.57 -29.40
N LYS A 43 1.67 8.91 -28.52
CA LYS A 43 2.66 7.95 -28.02
C LYS A 43 1.99 6.90 -27.15
N LYS A 44 2.40 5.63 -27.27
CA LYS A 44 1.94 4.57 -26.37
C LYS A 44 2.47 4.85 -24.96
N VAL A 45 1.61 4.77 -23.94
CA VAL A 45 1.98 5.01 -22.54
C VAL A 45 1.65 3.79 -21.69
N SER A 46 2.56 3.42 -20.79
CA SER A 46 2.31 2.46 -19.70
C SER A 46 2.63 3.15 -18.38
N LEU A 47 1.68 3.15 -17.44
CA LEU A 47 1.77 3.87 -16.18
C LEU A 47 1.58 2.91 -15.00
N GLU A 48 2.56 2.85 -14.12
CA GLU A 48 2.48 2.16 -12.82
C GLU A 48 2.55 3.23 -11.73
N LEU A 49 1.42 3.55 -11.10
CA LEU A 49 1.26 4.75 -10.26
C LEU A 49 1.15 4.40 -8.77
N GLY A 50 0.76 5.38 -7.96
CA GLY A 50 0.58 5.20 -6.51
C GLY A 50 -0.50 4.17 -6.17
N GLY A 51 -0.47 3.67 -4.93
CA GLY A 51 -1.44 2.72 -4.42
C GLY A 51 -1.91 3.05 -3.00
N ASN A 52 -3.12 2.62 -2.66
CA ASN A 52 -3.62 2.66 -1.29
C ASN A 52 -4.21 1.30 -0.91
N ALA A 53 -3.36 0.27 -0.93
CA ALA A 53 -3.78 -1.12 -0.88
C ALA A 53 -4.53 -1.46 0.42
N PRO A 54 -5.72 -2.07 0.35
CA PRO A 54 -6.41 -2.60 1.50
C PRO A 54 -5.74 -3.91 1.95
N PHE A 55 -5.67 -4.11 3.25
CA PHE A 55 -5.27 -5.35 3.90
C PHE A 55 -6.40 -5.79 4.83
N ILE A 56 -7.12 -6.83 4.44
CA ILE A 56 -8.39 -7.21 5.06
C ILE A 56 -8.21 -8.48 5.91
N VAL A 57 -8.65 -8.44 7.17
CA VAL A 57 -8.58 -9.57 8.10
C VAL A 57 -9.99 -9.91 8.57
N PHE A 58 -10.51 -11.04 8.11
CA PHE A 58 -11.81 -11.58 8.55
C PHE A 58 -11.69 -12.32 9.89
N ASP A 59 -12.81 -12.53 10.59
CA ASP A 59 -12.85 -13.22 11.89
C ASP A 59 -12.37 -14.68 11.82
N ASP A 60 -12.52 -15.30 10.64
CA ASP A 60 -12.02 -16.64 10.37
C ASP A 60 -10.56 -16.64 9.91
N ALA A 61 -9.85 -15.52 9.91
CA ALA A 61 -8.44 -15.49 9.56
C ALA A 61 -7.56 -16.22 10.60
N ASP A 62 -6.36 -16.63 10.17
CA ASP A 62 -5.25 -16.93 11.06
C ASP A 62 -4.57 -15.60 11.41
N LEU A 63 -4.78 -15.10 12.63
CA LEU A 63 -4.30 -13.79 13.05
C LEU A 63 -2.77 -13.69 13.09
N ASP A 64 -2.08 -14.79 13.41
CA ASP A 64 -0.61 -14.77 13.46
C ASP A 64 -0.04 -14.61 12.04
N LYS A 65 -0.59 -15.35 11.06
CA LYS A 65 -0.23 -15.17 9.65
C LYS A 65 -0.64 -13.81 9.09
N ALA A 66 -1.77 -13.27 9.53
CA ALA A 66 -2.20 -11.93 9.14
C ALA A 66 -1.23 -10.86 9.66
N VAL A 67 -0.73 -11.00 10.90
CA VAL A 67 0.27 -10.07 11.45
C VAL A 67 1.61 -10.19 10.74
N GLU A 68 2.08 -11.40 10.44
CA GLU A 68 3.29 -11.61 9.62
C GLU A 68 3.16 -10.93 8.25
N GLY A 69 2.00 -11.07 7.61
CA GLY A 69 1.72 -10.41 6.33
C GLY A 69 1.63 -8.90 6.43
N ALA A 70 1.02 -8.38 7.48
CA ALA A 70 0.95 -6.94 7.73
C ALA A 70 2.37 -6.37 7.91
N LEU A 71 3.26 -7.06 8.63
CA LEU A 71 4.67 -6.67 8.73
C LEU A 71 5.37 -6.65 7.36
N ALA A 72 5.26 -7.75 6.62
CA ALA A 72 5.92 -7.91 5.33
C ALA A 72 5.38 -6.97 4.23
N SER A 73 4.11 -6.57 4.32
CA SER A 73 3.46 -5.69 3.35
C SER A 73 3.60 -4.21 3.72
N LYS A 74 3.43 -3.83 4.99
CA LYS A 74 3.41 -2.43 5.41
C LYS A 74 4.77 -1.87 5.76
N PHE A 75 5.61 -2.62 6.46
CA PHE A 75 6.84 -2.08 7.03
C PHE A 75 8.09 -2.42 6.20
N ARG A 76 7.97 -3.28 5.18
CA ARG A 76 9.02 -3.50 4.18
C ARG A 76 9.37 -2.17 3.49
N ASN A 77 10.67 -1.91 3.32
CA ASN A 77 11.18 -0.64 2.76
C ASN A 77 10.64 0.61 3.49
N ALA A 78 10.36 0.49 4.79
CA ALA A 78 9.69 1.53 5.58
C ALA A 78 8.35 2.01 4.98
N GLY A 79 7.62 1.14 4.27
CA GLY A 79 6.34 1.48 3.66
C GLY A 79 6.42 2.28 2.35
N GLN A 80 7.63 2.42 1.79
CA GLN A 80 7.90 3.15 0.55
C GLN A 80 7.83 2.20 -0.65
N THR A 81 6.68 1.58 -0.87
CA THR A 81 6.42 0.75 -2.05
C THR A 81 4.96 0.90 -2.45
N CYS A 82 4.69 1.01 -3.75
CA CYS A 82 3.33 1.22 -4.29
C CYS A 82 2.33 0.10 -3.90
N VAL A 83 2.82 -1.13 -3.67
CA VAL A 83 1.99 -2.26 -3.23
C VAL A 83 1.90 -2.43 -1.70
N CYS A 84 2.43 -1.48 -0.91
CA CYS A 84 2.32 -1.57 0.55
C CYS A 84 0.86 -1.47 1.02
N ALA A 85 0.50 -2.29 2.00
CA ALA A 85 -0.80 -2.23 2.67
C ALA A 85 -0.96 -0.90 3.41
N ASN A 86 -1.78 0.02 2.89
CA ASN A 86 -1.92 1.36 3.46
C ASN A 86 -3.23 1.55 4.24
N ARG A 87 -4.19 0.62 4.13
CA ARG A 87 -5.44 0.60 4.91
C ARG A 87 -5.68 -0.80 5.47
N LEU A 88 -5.51 -0.98 6.78
CA LEU A 88 -5.70 -2.29 7.42
C LEU A 88 -7.15 -2.38 7.93
N TYR A 89 -7.97 -3.14 7.23
CA TYR A 89 -9.35 -3.40 7.61
C TYR A 89 -9.41 -4.69 8.42
N VAL A 90 -9.96 -4.63 9.64
CA VAL A 90 -10.05 -5.80 10.51
C VAL A 90 -11.48 -5.95 11.00
N GLN A 91 -12.00 -7.17 10.91
CA GLN A 91 -13.38 -7.45 11.29
C GLN A 91 -13.56 -7.26 12.80
N ASP A 92 -14.71 -6.72 13.19
CA ASP A 92 -14.98 -6.28 14.56
C ASP A 92 -14.69 -7.36 15.62
N GLY A 93 -15.00 -8.62 15.35
CA GLY A 93 -14.80 -9.74 16.28
C GLY A 93 -13.34 -10.08 16.58
N VAL A 94 -12.39 -9.66 15.75
CA VAL A 94 -10.95 -9.91 15.93
C VAL A 94 -10.10 -8.64 15.99
N TYR A 95 -10.71 -7.46 15.87
CA TYR A 95 -10.02 -6.18 15.75
C TYR A 95 -9.01 -5.92 16.88
N ASP A 96 -9.45 -5.97 18.13
CA ASP A 96 -8.59 -5.61 19.27
C ASP A 96 -7.44 -6.61 19.42
N ARG A 97 -7.71 -7.91 19.20
CA ARG A 97 -6.71 -8.98 19.25
C ARG A 97 -5.67 -8.84 18.16
N PHE A 98 -6.08 -8.46 16.94
CA PHE A 98 -5.16 -8.20 15.84
C PHE A 98 -4.31 -6.96 16.11
N ALA A 99 -4.92 -5.86 16.59
CA ALA A 99 -4.21 -4.62 16.91
C ALA A 99 -3.12 -4.84 17.97
N GLU A 100 -3.43 -5.59 19.03
CA GLU A 100 -2.48 -5.95 20.07
C GLU A 100 -1.32 -6.80 19.52
N LYS A 101 -1.63 -7.85 18.74
CA LYS A 101 -0.59 -8.69 18.13
C LYS A 101 0.29 -7.90 17.15
N LEU A 102 -0.31 -7.02 16.35
CA LEU A 102 0.43 -6.16 15.43
C LEU A 102 1.35 -5.21 16.20
N GLN A 103 0.88 -4.59 17.27
CA GLN A 103 1.70 -3.73 18.15
C GLN A 103 2.91 -4.49 18.71
N GLN A 104 2.69 -5.70 19.24
CA GLN A 104 3.78 -6.55 19.75
C GLN A 104 4.78 -6.97 18.66
N ALA A 105 4.33 -7.10 17.43
CA ALA A 105 5.18 -7.50 16.31
C ALA A 105 5.98 -6.29 15.76
N VAL A 106 5.34 -5.13 15.66
CA VAL A 106 5.97 -3.87 15.22
C VAL A 106 6.99 -3.36 16.23
N SER A 107 6.78 -3.55 17.54
CA SER A 107 7.75 -3.14 18.58
C SER A 107 9.08 -3.91 18.52
N LYS A 108 9.14 -5.02 17.78
CA LYS A 108 10.36 -5.82 17.55
C LYS A 108 11.15 -5.36 16.33
N LEU A 109 10.66 -4.37 15.59
CA LEU A 109 11.38 -3.81 14.44
C LEU A 109 12.53 -2.92 14.94
N HIS A 110 13.73 -3.19 14.42
CA HIS A 110 14.91 -2.39 14.69
C HIS A 110 15.08 -1.33 13.61
N ILE A 111 15.17 -0.08 14.05
CA ILE A 111 15.41 1.10 13.21
C ILE A 111 16.92 1.37 13.21
N GLY A 112 17.54 1.52 12.04
CA GLY A 112 18.99 1.59 11.96
C GLY A 112 19.51 1.95 10.58
N ASP A 113 20.83 2.02 10.42
CA ASP A 113 21.42 2.13 9.08
C ASP A 113 21.13 0.86 8.29
N GLY A 114 20.78 0.98 7.01
CA GLY A 114 20.48 -0.18 6.16
C GLY A 114 21.66 -1.13 5.95
N LEU A 115 22.89 -0.70 6.26
CA LEU A 115 24.11 -1.51 6.21
C LEU A 115 24.37 -2.30 7.50
N ASP A 116 23.69 -1.96 8.61
CA ASP A 116 23.91 -2.61 9.90
C ASP A 116 23.13 -3.93 10.01
N ASN A 117 23.77 -4.94 10.61
CA ASN A 117 23.13 -6.24 10.83
C ASN A 117 21.94 -6.13 11.78
N GLY A 118 20.84 -6.79 11.43
CA GLY A 118 19.64 -6.86 12.26
C GLY A 118 18.70 -5.65 12.16
N VAL A 119 19.06 -4.64 11.37
CA VAL A 119 18.16 -3.52 11.03
C VAL A 119 17.05 -4.01 10.12
N THR A 120 15.83 -3.63 10.48
CA THR A 120 14.61 -3.98 9.73
C THR A 120 13.94 -2.76 9.09
N ILE A 121 14.23 -1.56 9.60
CA ILE A 121 13.64 -0.29 9.14
C ILE A 121 14.76 0.74 8.96
N GLY A 122 14.93 1.20 7.72
CA GLY A 122 15.83 2.30 7.37
C GLY A 122 15.14 3.67 7.42
N PRO A 123 15.82 4.74 7.00
CA PRO A 123 15.23 6.07 6.92
C PRO A 123 14.24 6.17 5.75
N LEU A 124 13.39 7.19 5.79
CA LEU A 124 12.61 7.61 4.63
C LEU A 124 13.50 8.34 3.63
N ILE A 125 13.06 8.37 2.37
CA ILE A 125 13.87 8.88 1.25
C ILE A 125 14.18 10.37 1.38
N ASP A 126 13.22 11.17 1.85
CA ASP A 126 13.37 12.62 2.02
C ASP A 126 12.46 13.17 3.14
N GLU A 127 12.69 14.44 3.48
CA GLU A 127 11.94 15.18 4.50
C GLU A 127 10.45 15.40 4.12
N LYS A 128 10.12 15.38 2.82
CA LYS A 128 8.73 15.57 2.36
C LYS A 128 7.89 14.34 2.71
N VAL A 129 8.47 13.15 2.57
CA VAL A 129 7.80 11.91 2.99
C VAL A 129 7.62 11.89 4.52
N VAL A 130 8.60 12.36 5.29
CA VAL A 130 8.46 12.51 6.76
C VAL A 130 7.29 13.44 7.09
N ALA A 131 7.27 14.65 6.51
CA ALA A 131 6.22 15.62 6.74
C ALA A 131 4.83 15.08 6.36
N LYS A 132 4.71 14.31 5.27
CA LYS A 132 3.45 13.69 4.86
C LYS A 132 2.96 12.65 5.86
N VAL A 133 3.86 11.85 6.43
CA VAL A 133 3.52 10.89 7.48
C VAL A 133 3.00 11.62 8.72
N GLU A 134 3.66 12.70 9.14
CA GLU A 134 3.24 13.52 10.28
C GLU A 134 1.88 14.18 10.05
N GLU A 135 1.65 14.74 8.86
CA GLU A 135 0.37 15.32 8.45
C GLU A 135 -0.77 14.29 8.54
N HIS A 136 -0.55 13.09 8.00
CA HIS A 136 -1.53 12.02 8.01
C HIS A 136 -1.84 11.52 9.43
N ILE A 137 -0.84 11.46 10.32
CA ILE A 137 -1.04 11.12 11.72
C ILE A 137 -1.84 12.22 12.43
N ALA A 138 -1.48 13.49 12.25
CA ALA A 138 -2.16 14.61 12.87
C ALA A 138 -3.64 14.70 12.44
N ASP A 139 -3.92 14.57 11.15
CA ASP A 139 -5.29 14.55 10.61
C ASP A 139 -6.14 13.42 11.19
N ALA A 140 -5.57 12.21 11.28
CA ALA A 140 -6.27 11.07 11.84
C ALA A 140 -6.56 11.27 13.34
N LEU A 141 -5.59 11.78 14.10
CA LEU A 141 -5.75 12.08 15.53
C LEU A 141 -6.81 13.16 15.79
N GLU A 142 -6.81 14.24 14.99
CA GLU A 142 -7.82 15.31 15.06
C GLU A 142 -9.24 14.76 14.86
N LYS A 143 -9.38 13.74 14.00
CA LYS A 143 -10.66 13.08 13.70
C LYS A 143 -11.03 11.95 14.67
N GLY A 144 -10.20 11.69 15.69
CA GLY A 144 -10.50 10.74 16.77
C GLY A 144 -9.78 9.40 16.71
N ALA A 145 -8.83 9.22 15.79
CA ALA A 145 -7.94 8.06 15.82
C ALA A 145 -7.01 8.10 17.06
N ARG A 146 -6.39 6.97 17.38
CA ARG A 146 -5.41 6.87 18.48
C ARG A 146 -4.13 6.22 18.00
N VAL A 147 -2.99 6.73 18.47
CA VAL A 147 -1.69 6.07 18.28
C VAL A 147 -1.53 4.98 19.33
N VAL A 148 -1.19 3.76 18.91
CA VAL A 148 -0.84 2.65 19.81
C VAL A 148 0.61 2.22 19.69
N CYS A 149 1.32 2.65 18.64
CA CYS A 149 2.74 2.40 18.46
C CYS A 149 3.35 3.54 17.63
N GLY A 150 4.57 3.98 17.99
CA GLY A 150 5.32 5.00 17.24
C GLY A 150 4.66 6.38 17.24
N GLY A 151 4.56 6.98 16.05
CA GLY A 151 3.86 8.24 15.80
C GLY A 151 4.74 9.48 15.77
N LYS A 152 6.08 9.34 15.84
CA LYS A 152 7.02 10.46 15.91
C LYS A 152 8.27 10.21 15.06
N ALA A 153 8.96 11.30 14.74
CA ALA A 153 10.34 11.25 14.26
C ALA A 153 11.23 10.47 15.25
N HIS A 154 12.20 9.74 14.73
CA HIS A 154 13.09 8.91 15.54
C HIS A 154 14.23 9.75 16.15
N GLU A 155 14.70 9.36 17.33
CA GLU A 155 15.81 10.04 18.06
C GLU A 155 17.14 10.10 17.28
N ARG A 156 17.29 9.27 16.24
CA ARG A 156 18.47 9.27 15.35
C ARG A 156 18.53 10.50 14.44
N GLY A 157 17.45 11.28 14.34
CA GLY A 157 17.38 12.47 13.49
C GLY A 157 17.31 12.15 11.99
N GLY A 158 17.43 13.19 11.16
CA GLY A 158 17.28 13.06 9.71
C GLY A 158 15.91 12.50 9.31
N ASN A 159 15.88 11.60 8.32
CA ASN A 159 14.62 11.04 7.81
C ASN A 159 14.17 9.76 8.52
N PHE A 160 14.70 9.45 9.71
CA PHE A 160 14.27 8.29 10.48
C PHE A 160 12.92 8.56 11.15
N PHE A 161 11.95 7.66 10.95
CA PHE A 161 10.61 7.78 11.52
C PHE A 161 10.18 6.46 12.18
N GLN A 162 9.43 6.55 13.29
CA GLN A 162 8.98 5.37 14.01
C GLN A 162 7.90 4.60 13.23
N PRO A 163 7.99 3.26 13.09
CA PRO A 163 6.88 2.43 12.69
C PRO A 163 5.63 2.74 13.53
N THR A 164 4.57 3.17 12.86
CA THR A 164 3.41 3.77 13.51
C THR A 164 2.16 2.93 13.27
N ILE A 165 1.38 2.70 14.32
CA ILE A 165 0.06 2.07 14.24
C ILE A 165 -0.97 3.06 14.77
N LEU A 166 -1.98 3.32 13.95
CA LEU A 166 -3.17 4.06 14.36
C LEU A 166 -4.34 3.09 14.47
N VAL A 167 -5.17 3.25 15.49
CA VAL A 167 -6.41 2.50 15.67
C VAL A 167 -7.60 3.45 15.72
N ASP A 168 -8.76 2.90 15.43
CA ASP A 168 -10.05 3.59 15.43
C ASP A 168 -10.02 4.75 14.42
N VAL A 169 -9.35 4.51 13.29
CA VAL A 169 -9.19 5.52 12.25
C VAL A 169 -10.54 5.73 11.57
N PRO A 170 -11.06 6.97 11.52
CA PRO A 170 -12.34 7.23 10.89
C PRO A 170 -12.19 7.23 9.36
N ALA A 171 -13.25 6.82 8.65
CA ALA A 171 -13.22 6.68 7.19
C ALA A 171 -12.88 7.99 6.45
N ASN A 172 -13.15 9.16 7.06
CA ASN A 172 -12.85 10.48 6.50
C ASN A 172 -11.42 10.99 6.81
N ALA A 173 -10.55 10.21 7.45
CA ALA A 173 -9.14 10.55 7.60
C ALA A 173 -8.41 10.54 6.24
N LYS A 174 -7.40 11.41 6.07
CA LYS A 174 -6.63 11.53 4.82
C LYS A 174 -6.02 10.20 4.38
N VAL A 175 -5.51 9.41 5.33
CA VAL A 175 -4.96 8.06 5.10
C VAL A 175 -5.91 7.10 4.37
N SER A 176 -7.23 7.32 4.47
CA SER A 176 -8.23 6.51 3.75
C SER A 176 -8.27 6.79 2.25
N LYS A 177 -7.85 7.99 1.83
CA LYS A 177 -7.93 8.47 0.44
C LYS A 177 -6.58 8.74 -0.20
N GLU A 178 -5.55 8.96 0.60
CA GLU A 178 -4.23 9.37 0.13
C GLU A 178 -3.16 8.32 0.43
N GLU A 179 -2.24 8.11 -0.52
CA GLU A 179 -1.07 7.28 -0.30
C GLU A 179 -0.08 7.97 0.65
N THR A 180 0.22 7.36 1.79
CA THR A 180 1.17 7.92 2.77
C THR A 180 2.62 7.74 2.34
N PHE A 181 2.95 6.59 1.75
CA PHE A 181 4.31 6.21 1.33
C PHE A 181 5.35 6.20 2.47
N GLY A 182 4.93 5.82 3.68
CA GLY A 182 5.78 5.73 4.86
C GLY A 182 5.28 4.65 5.85
N PRO A 183 5.94 4.48 7.01
CA PRO A 183 5.76 3.33 7.90
C PRO A 183 4.55 3.54 8.84
N LEU A 184 3.40 3.85 8.25
CA LEU A 184 2.13 4.13 8.94
C LEU A 184 1.09 3.05 8.63
N ALA A 185 0.59 2.38 9.66
CA ALA A 185 -0.43 1.33 9.60
C ALA A 185 -1.73 1.81 10.25
N PRO A 186 -2.66 2.43 9.51
CA PRO A 186 -3.97 2.80 10.03
C PRO A 186 -4.93 1.60 10.02
N LEU A 187 -5.59 1.35 11.16
CA LEU A 187 -6.57 0.28 11.34
C LEU A 187 -8.00 0.83 11.32
N PHE A 188 -8.84 0.14 10.54
CA PHE A 188 -10.26 0.43 10.34
C PHE A 188 -11.09 -0.80 10.71
N ARG A 189 -12.24 -0.59 11.35
CA ARG A 189 -13.20 -1.65 11.67
C ARG A 189 -14.15 -1.86 10.49
N PHE A 190 -14.53 -3.12 10.27
CA PHE A 190 -15.65 -3.47 9.40
C PHE A 190 -16.50 -4.56 10.05
N LYS A 191 -17.77 -4.65 9.63
CA LYS A 191 -18.75 -5.58 10.19
C LYS A 191 -18.84 -6.88 9.41
N ASP A 192 -18.96 -6.78 8.09
CA ASP A 192 -19.20 -7.91 7.20
C ASP A 192 -18.53 -7.75 5.83
N GLU A 193 -18.72 -8.76 4.97
CA GLU A 193 -18.14 -8.85 3.63
C GLU A 193 -18.54 -7.65 2.75
N ALA A 194 -19.81 -7.22 2.78
CA ALA A 194 -20.29 -6.13 1.95
C ALA A 194 -19.73 -4.78 2.40
N ASP A 195 -19.68 -4.57 3.72
CA ASP A 195 -19.09 -3.38 4.34
C ASP A 195 -17.61 -3.22 3.95
N VAL A 196 -16.79 -4.25 4.11
CA VAL A 196 -15.36 -4.14 3.80
C VAL A 196 -15.09 -3.99 2.31
N ILE A 197 -15.88 -4.61 1.44
CA ILE A 197 -15.75 -4.41 -0.01
C ILE A 197 -16.04 -2.95 -0.38
N ALA A 198 -17.09 -2.36 0.19
CA ALA A 198 -17.42 -0.96 -0.04
C ALA A 198 -16.31 -0.02 0.44
N GLN A 199 -15.82 -0.22 1.68
CA GLN A 199 -14.72 0.59 2.23
C GLN A 199 -13.40 0.40 1.44
N ALA A 200 -13.07 -0.83 1.06
CA ALA A 200 -11.87 -1.13 0.30
C ALA A 200 -11.93 -0.45 -1.08
N ASN A 201 -13.02 -0.58 -1.82
CA ASN A 201 -13.15 -0.01 -3.17
C ASN A 201 -13.41 1.51 -3.18
N ASP A 202 -13.73 2.13 -2.05
CA ASP A 202 -13.93 3.59 -1.93
C ASP A 202 -12.58 4.34 -1.96
N THR A 203 -11.91 4.30 -3.10
CA THR A 203 -10.60 4.93 -3.36
C THR A 203 -10.39 5.16 -4.86
N GLU A 204 -9.54 6.11 -5.24
CA GLU A 204 -9.14 6.29 -6.65
C GLU A 204 -8.05 5.28 -7.11
N PHE A 205 -7.48 4.54 -6.16
CA PHE A 205 -6.39 3.59 -6.39
C PHE A 205 -6.91 2.16 -6.66
N GLY A 206 -6.13 1.37 -7.39
CA GLY A 206 -6.52 -0.01 -7.74
C GLY A 206 -5.34 -0.93 -8.00
N LEU A 207 -4.21 -0.75 -7.32
CA LEU A 207 -2.98 -1.50 -7.63
C LEU A 207 -2.97 -2.91 -7.02
N ALA A 208 -2.94 -3.01 -5.69
CA ALA A 208 -2.88 -4.28 -4.96
C ALA A 208 -3.92 -4.32 -3.83
N ALA A 209 -4.41 -5.52 -3.51
CA ALA A 209 -5.22 -5.80 -2.35
C ALA A 209 -4.83 -7.14 -1.73
N TYR A 210 -4.87 -7.20 -0.40
CA TYR A 210 -4.52 -8.38 0.39
C TYR A 210 -5.68 -8.73 1.32
N PHE A 211 -5.99 -10.02 1.45
CA PHE A 211 -6.97 -10.42 2.44
C PHE A 211 -6.74 -11.83 3.00
N TYR A 212 -7.17 -12.01 4.26
CA TYR A 212 -7.00 -13.22 5.05
C TYR A 212 -8.38 -13.76 5.46
N ALA A 213 -8.69 -14.96 4.99
CA ALA A 213 -9.89 -15.73 5.31
C ALA A 213 -9.59 -17.24 5.19
N ARG A 214 -10.37 -18.08 5.88
CA ARG A 214 -10.29 -19.56 5.75
C ARG A 214 -11.40 -20.11 4.86
N ASP A 215 -12.57 -19.48 4.82
CA ASP A 215 -13.68 -19.85 3.95
C ASP A 215 -13.32 -19.59 2.47
N LEU A 216 -13.19 -20.68 1.69
CA LEU A 216 -12.85 -20.61 0.27
C LEU A 216 -13.94 -19.91 -0.56
N SER A 217 -15.22 -20.06 -0.21
CA SER A 217 -16.32 -19.38 -0.89
C SER A 217 -16.24 -17.87 -0.69
N ARG A 218 -15.89 -17.42 0.52
CA ARG A 218 -15.59 -16.01 0.80
C ARG A 218 -14.40 -15.52 -0.02
N VAL A 219 -13.34 -16.33 -0.11
CA VAL A 219 -12.15 -15.98 -0.90
C VAL A 219 -12.50 -15.66 -2.36
N PHE A 220 -13.33 -16.48 -2.99
CA PHE A 220 -13.77 -16.21 -4.37
C PHE A 220 -14.62 -14.94 -4.46
N ARG A 221 -15.65 -14.78 -3.62
CA ARG A 221 -16.55 -13.62 -3.68
C ARG A 221 -15.82 -12.29 -3.42
N VAL A 222 -14.98 -12.25 -2.38
CA VAL A 222 -14.18 -11.06 -2.05
C VAL A 222 -13.16 -10.78 -3.14
N GLY A 223 -12.47 -11.83 -3.62
CA GLY A 223 -11.48 -11.70 -4.69
C GLY A 223 -12.07 -11.14 -5.98
N GLU A 224 -13.28 -11.55 -6.35
CA GLU A 224 -13.98 -11.04 -7.53
C GLU A 224 -14.54 -9.63 -7.32
N ALA A 225 -14.96 -9.27 -6.11
CA ALA A 225 -15.57 -7.97 -5.83
C ALA A 225 -14.55 -6.83 -5.67
N LEU A 226 -13.32 -7.13 -5.28
CA LEU A 226 -12.25 -6.15 -5.14
C LEU A 226 -11.83 -5.58 -6.52
N GLU A 227 -11.67 -4.26 -6.59
CA GLU A 227 -11.35 -3.52 -7.82
C GLU A 227 -9.85 -3.20 -7.93
N TYR A 228 -9.02 -4.25 -7.86
CA TYR A 228 -7.56 -4.13 -7.86
C TYR A 228 -6.91 -4.98 -8.94
N GLY A 229 -5.79 -4.50 -9.50
CA GLY A 229 -5.01 -5.19 -10.52
C GLY A 229 -4.37 -6.47 -10.00
N ILE A 230 -3.94 -6.46 -8.73
CA ILE A 230 -3.42 -7.62 -8.00
C ILE A 230 -4.29 -7.88 -6.78
N VAL A 231 -4.85 -9.07 -6.67
CA VAL A 231 -5.59 -9.51 -5.48
C VAL A 231 -4.95 -10.77 -4.94
N GLU A 232 -4.43 -10.71 -3.72
CA GLU A 232 -3.81 -11.83 -3.04
C GLU A 232 -4.64 -12.26 -1.82
N SER A 233 -5.19 -13.47 -1.90
CA SER A 233 -5.81 -14.14 -0.76
C SER A 233 -4.81 -15.08 -0.11
N ILE A 234 -4.71 -15.07 1.23
CA ILE A 234 -3.83 -16.00 1.95
C ILE A 234 -4.70 -16.92 2.81
N PRO A 235 -5.09 -18.11 2.27
CA PRO A 235 -5.68 -19.13 3.09
C PRO A 235 -4.60 -19.75 3.99
N ALA A 236 -5.00 -20.20 5.18
CA ALA A 236 -4.13 -20.90 6.14
C ALA A 236 -3.33 -22.09 5.53
N LEU A 237 -3.66 -22.54 4.32
CA LEU A 237 -3.06 -23.66 3.58
C LEU A 237 -1.79 -23.34 2.77
N PHE A 238 -1.46 -22.07 2.49
CA PHE A 238 -0.25 -21.73 1.71
C PHE A 238 0.67 -20.76 2.46
N PRO A 239 1.87 -21.20 2.89
CA PRO A 239 2.81 -20.31 3.57
C PRO A 239 3.33 -19.22 2.63
N MET A 240 3.39 -17.99 3.14
CA MET A 240 4.04 -16.85 2.48
C MET A 240 5.56 -17.10 2.42
N LYS A 241 6.04 -17.79 1.38
CA LYS A 241 7.48 -17.78 1.04
C LYS A 241 7.69 -16.89 -0.18
N TRP A 242 8.05 -15.63 0.02
CA TRP A 242 8.60 -14.81 -1.06
C TRP A 242 9.98 -15.36 -1.41
N PRO A 243 10.22 -15.89 -2.62
CA PRO A 243 11.52 -16.47 -2.94
C PRO A 243 12.58 -15.36 -2.97
N ARG A 244 13.70 -15.59 -2.27
CA ARG A 244 14.88 -14.69 -2.28
C ARG A 244 15.65 -14.72 -3.62
N SER A 245 15.20 -15.51 -4.60
CA SER A 245 15.83 -15.63 -5.91
C SER A 245 14.84 -16.18 -6.94
N ALA A 246 14.98 -15.75 -8.19
CA ALA A 246 14.05 -15.94 -9.30
C ALA A 246 13.58 -17.39 -9.52
N ALA A 247 12.25 -17.59 -9.56
CA ALA A 247 11.51 -18.51 -10.42
C ALA A 247 10.01 -18.43 -10.06
N LEU A 248 9.20 -17.84 -10.94
CA LEU A 248 7.74 -17.83 -10.84
C LEU A 248 7.22 -19.27 -10.86
N LYS A 249 6.80 -19.79 -9.70
CA LYS A 249 5.88 -20.93 -9.61
C LYS A 249 4.44 -20.40 -9.59
N PRO A 250 3.47 -21.12 -10.17
CA PRO A 250 2.12 -20.61 -10.34
C PRO A 250 1.46 -20.45 -8.98
N ARG A 251 1.33 -19.19 -8.55
CA ARG A 251 0.31 -18.76 -7.60
C ARG A 251 -0.92 -18.38 -8.41
N VAL A 252 -2.10 -18.53 -7.86
CA VAL A 252 -3.31 -17.99 -8.49
C VAL A 252 -3.19 -16.47 -8.46
N TRP A 253 -2.75 -15.90 -9.58
CA TRP A 253 -2.75 -14.46 -9.81
C TRP A 253 -4.03 -14.15 -10.59
N VAL A 254 -5.03 -13.57 -9.94
CA VAL A 254 -6.13 -12.94 -10.68
C VAL A 254 -5.67 -11.53 -11.02
N VAL A 255 -5.04 -11.38 -12.20
CA VAL A 255 -4.75 -10.06 -12.75
C VAL A 255 -6.02 -9.54 -13.41
N LYS A 256 -6.69 -8.59 -12.76
CA LYS A 256 -7.95 -8.04 -13.25
C LYS A 256 -7.67 -6.86 -14.18
N VAL A 257 -7.65 -7.10 -15.49
CA VAL A 257 -7.66 -6.04 -16.50
C VAL A 257 -9.11 -5.68 -16.80
N ARG A 258 -9.64 -4.62 -16.18
CA ARG A 258 -10.99 -4.15 -16.51
C ARG A 258 -10.94 -3.33 -17.80
N SER A 259 -11.64 -3.81 -18.83
CA SER A 259 -11.95 -3.02 -20.03
C SER A 259 -12.83 -1.83 -19.64
N MET A 260 -12.35 -0.60 -19.87
CA MET A 260 -13.08 0.67 -19.68
C MET A 260 -14.10 0.95 -20.82
N ALA A 261 -14.74 -0.09 -21.38
CA ALA A 261 -15.57 0.07 -22.57
C ALA A 261 -17.05 0.48 -22.33
N SER A 262 -17.51 0.74 -21.10
CA SER A 262 -18.96 0.91 -20.83
C SER A 262 -19.41 2.26 -20.27
N LYS A 263 -18.60 3.31 -20.31
CA LYS A 263 -19.04 4.67 -19.89
C LYS A 263 -18.65 5.80 -20.85
N ILE A 264 -18.60 5.51 -22.15
CA ILE A 264 -18.55 6.53 -23.20
C ILE A 264 -19.73 6.30 -24.15
N THR A 265 -20.90 6.80 -23.75
CA THR A 265 -22.02 7.22 -24.60
C THR A 265 -22.86 8.17 -23.78
#